data_AF-A0A7R9IUP7-F1
#
_entry.id   AF-A0A7R9IUP7-F1
#
_cell.length_a   1.000
_cell.length_b   1.000
_cell.length_c   1.000
_cell.angle_alpha   90.00
_cell.angle_beta   90.00
_cell.angle_gamma   90.00
#
_symmetry.space_group_name_H-M   'P 1'
#
loop_
_entity.id
_entity.type
_entity.pdbx_description
1 polymer ?
#
loop_
_entity_poly.entity_id
_entity_poly.type
_entity_poly.pdbx_seq_one_letter_code
_entity_poly.pdbx_strand_id
1 'polypeptide(L)'
;MVWAGNEDVGGISLEINASTGLVQSITNNGVSIAVQQDFLYYVGAIGNNTSDLVEEIHQVFSDWTSQVIRVYKEESHVEFEWLVGPIPI
;
A
#
# COMPACT_ATOMS: atom_id res chain seq x y z
N MET A 1 22.04 -13.46 -14.82
CA MET A 1 22.73 -12.18 -15.12
C MET A 1 21.70 -11.18 -15.63
N VAL A 2 21.12 -10.41 -14.70
CA VAL A 2 20.77 -8.98 -14.80
C VAL A 2 21.00 -8.43 -13.37
N TRP A 3 21.62 -7.26 -13.28
CA TRP A 3 22.25 -6.66 -12.10
C TRP A 3 21.20 -5.96 -11.21
N ALA A 4 21.33 -6.05 -9.88
CA ALA A 4 20.54 -5.24 -8.94
C ALA A 4 21.23 -3.88 -8.79
N GLY A 5 20.68 -2.84 -9.42
CA GLY A 5 21.18 -1.48 -9.35
C GLY A 5 20.08 -0.50 -8.96
N ASN A 6 20.42 0.51 -8.16
CA ASN A 6 19.55 1.64 -7.86
C ASN A 6 19.09 2.31 -9.17
N GLU A 7 17.80 2.54 -9.30
CA GLU A 7 17.23 3.31 -10.40
C GLU A 7 16.99 4.76 -9.93
N ASP A 8 17.82 5.68 -10.40
CA ASP A 8 17.67 7.12 -10.13
C ASP A 8 16.58 7.70 -11.02
N VAL A 9 15.38 7.91 -10.45
CA VAL A 9 14.29 8.64 -11.10
C VAL A 9 14.22 10.04 -10.49
N GLY A 10 15.15 10.92 -10.90
CA GLY A 10 15.02 12.37 -10.63
C GLY A 10 15.06 12.81 -9.15
N GLY A 11 16.01 12.31 -8.36
CA GLY A 11 16.28 12.79 -6.99
C GLY A 11 15.68 11.95 -5.86
N ILE A 12 14.88 10.94 -6.22
CA ILE A 12 14.41 9.90 -5.31
C ILE A 12 15.03 8.57 -5.75
N SER A 13 15.62 7.84 -4.80
CA SER A 13 16.11 6.48 -4.99
C SER A 13 15.39 5.52 -4.05
N LEU A 14 15.10 4.34 -4.58
CA LEU A 14 14.48 3.24 -3.83
C LEU A 14 15.53 2.16 -3.60
N GLU A 15 15.63 1.69 -2.37
CA GLU A 15 16.39 0.49 -2.05
C GLU A 15 15.43 -0.70 -2.03
N ILE A 16 15.70 -1.67 -2.88
CA ILE A 16 14.92 -2.89 -3.00
C ILE A 16 15.65 -4.00 -2.26
N ASN A 17 14.93 -4.70 -1.39
CA ASN A 17 15.46 -5.89 -0.75
C ASN A 17 15.70 -6.96 -1.82
N ALA A 18 16.96 -7.34 -2.04
CA ALA A 18 17.31 -8.28 -3.11
C ALA A 18 16.74 -9.70 -2.92
N SER A 19 16.32 -10.05 -1.69
CA SER A 19 15.75 -11.36 -1.40
C SER A 19 14.22 -11.40 -1.53
N THR A 20 13.52 -10.27 -1.33
CA THR A 20 12.04 -10.22 -1.41
C THR A 20 11.51 -9.44 -2.61
N GLY A 21 12.33 -8.59 -3.23
CA GLY A 21 11.91 -7.67 -4.30
C GLY A 21 11.06 -6.48 -3.84
N LEU A 22 10.89 -6.30 -2.52
CA LEU A 22 10.07 -5.26 -1.92
C LEU A 22 10.93 -4.02 -1.61
N VAL A 23 10.30 -2.83 -1.64
CA VAL A 23 10.98 -1.60 -1.23
C VAL A 23 11.26 -1.69 0.28
N GLN A 24 12.52 -1.49 0.66
CA GLN A 24 12.96 -1.45 2.06
C GLN A 24 13.41 -0.05 2.51
N SER A 25 13.79 0.82 1.58
CA SER A 25 14.14 2.20 1.89
C SER A 25 13.82 3.15 0.74
N ILE A 26 13.47 4.37 1.07
CA ILE A 26 13.30 5.48 0.13
C ILE A 26 14.26 6.58 0.54
N THR A 27 15.07 7.06 -0.40
CA THR A 27 15.99 8.18 -0.18
C THR A 27 15.61 9.33 -1.09
N ASN A 28 15.46 10.52 -0.52
CA ASN A 28 15.22 11.76 -1.27
C ASN A 28 16.17 12.83 -0.78
N ASN A 29 16.92 13.46 -1.69
CA ASN A 29 17.87 14.53 -1.37
C ASN A 29 18.87 14.17 -0.24
N GLY A 30 19.25 12.89 -0.14
CA GLY A 30 20.21 12.39 0.84
C GLY A 30 19.60 11.97 2.19
N VAL A 31 18.30 12.14 2.41
CA VAL A 31 17.59 11.64 3.60
C VAL A 31 16.95 10.30 3.26
N SER A 32 17.26 9.27 4.04
CA SER A 32 16.82 7.89 3.82
C SER A 32 15.86 7.46 4.92
N ILE A 33 14.71 6.89 4.53
CA ILE A 33 13.67 6.41 5.43
C ILE A 33 13.40 4.94 5.11
N ALA A 34 13.54 4.08 6.12
CA ALA A 34 13.17 2.68 6.02
C ALA A 34 11.65 2.54 5.94
N VAL A 35 11.18 1.74 4.99
CA VAL A 35 9.75 1.46 4.80
C VAL A 35 9.53 -0.04 4.73
N GLN A 36 8.37 -0.50 5.16
CA GLN A 36 7.93 -1.87 4.98
C GLN A 36 6.79 -1.90 3.97
N GLN A 37 6.99 -2.58 2.86
CA GLN A 37 5.98 -2.80 1.85
C GLN A 37 5.55 -4.27 1.89
N ASP A 38 4.25 -4.51 2.03
CA ASP A 38 3.66 -5.85 1.96
C ASP A 38 2.50 -5.85 0.96
N PHE A 39 2.39 -6.93 0.16
CA PHE A 39 1.25 -7.13 -0.74
C PHE A 39 0.31 -8.15 -0.11
N LEU A 40 -0.88 -7.69 0.27
CA LEU A 40 -1.91 -8.52 0.87
C LEU A 40 -3.13 -8.57 -0.05
N TYR A 41 -3.76 -9.73 -0.13
CA TYR A 41 -5.07 -9.88 -0.75
C TYR A 41 -6.02 -10.53 0.26
N TYR A 42 -7.26 -10.07 0.27
CA TYR A 42 -8.33 -10.73 1.00
C TYR A 42 -9.21 -11.48 0.03
N VAL A 43 -9.43 -12.76 0.32
CA VAL A 43 -10.44 -13.55 -0.39
C VAL A 43 -11.79 -13.15 0.19
N GLY A 44 -12.62 -12.50 -0.63
CA GLY A 44 -13.99 -12.16 -0.23
C GLY A 44 -14.74 -13.42 0.21
N ALA A 45 -15.32 -13.38 1.41
CA ALA A 45 -16.24 -14.42 1.82
C ALA A 45 -17.54 -14.25 1.03
N ILE A 46 -17.99 -15.29 0.32
CA ILE A 46 -19.33 -15.27 -0.29
C ILE A 46 -20.35 -15.47 0.83
N GLY A 47 -20.81 -14.36 1.42
CA GLY A 47 -21.86 -14.31 2.43
C GLY A 47 -22.93 -13.29 2.04
N ASN A 48 -24.21 -13.67 2.13
CA ASN A 48 -25.31 -12.75 1.86
C ASN A 48 -25.64 -11.92 3.10
N ASN A 49 -25.25 -10.64 3.10
CA ASN A 49 -25.74 -9.63 4.04
C ASN A 49 -26.55 -8.59 3.26
N THR A 50 -27.87 -8.65 3.38
CA THR A 50 -28.77 -7.76 2.64
C THR A 50 -28.82 -6.39 3.32
N SER A 51 -28.36 -5.32 2.64
CA SER A 51 -29.11 -4.06 2.41
C SER A 51 -28.25 -2.84 2.01
N ASP A 52 -26.93 -2.93 1.83
CA ASP A 52 -26.14 -1.81 1.29
C ASP A 52 -25.43 -2.21 -0.01
N LEU A 53 -25.36 -1.29 -0.97
CA LEU A 53 -24.69 -1.50 -2.27
C LEU A 53 -23.17 -1.62 -2.15
N VAL A 54 -22.63 -1.23 -0.99
CA VAL A 54 -21.21 -1.21 -0.68
C VAL A 54 -20.99 -1.81 0.71
N GLU A 55 -19.99 -2.68 0.81
CA GLU A 55 -19.39 -3.07 2.09
C GLU A 55 -18.07 -2.32 2.26
N GLU A 56 -17.87 -1.69 3.42
CA GLU A 56 -16.66 -0.95 3.72
C GLU A 56 -15.90 -1.57 4.90
N ILE A 57 -14.58 -1.69 4.75
CA ILE A 57 -13.68 -2.12 5.81
C ILE A 57 -12.71 -0.97 6.08
N HIS A 58 -12.74 -0.47 7.32
CA HIS A 58 -11.91 0.64 7.77
C HIS A 58 -10.75 0.12 8.61
N GLN A 59 -9.52 0.46 8.22
CA GLN A 59 -8.29 0.02 8.89
C GLN A 59 -7.42 1.23 9.22
N VAL A 60 -7.00 1.34 10.48
CA VAL A 60 -6.08 2.39 10.93
C VAL A 60 -4.77 1.71 11.31
N PHE A 61 -3.68 2.09 10.63
CA PHE A 61 -2.36 1.50 10.83
C PHE A 61 -1.49 2.34 11.77
N SER A 62 -1.65 3.66 11.71
CA SER A 62 -0.97 4.61 12.59
C SER A 62 -1.79 5.90 12.72
N ASP A 63 -1.34 6.79 13.59
CA ASP A 63 -1.94 8.12 13.75
C ASP A 63 -1.89 8.99 12.48
N TRP A 64 -1.12 8.57 11.46
CA TRP A 64 -0.96 9.29 10.20
C TRP A 64 -1.23 8.40 8.98
N THR A 65 -1.75 7.18 9.14
CA THR A 65 -2.06 6.29 8.01
C THR A 65 -3.28 5.42 8.29
N SER A 66 -4.27 5.52 7.40
CA SER A 66 -5.45 4.67 7.39
C SER A 66 -5.84 4.27 5.97
N GLN A 67 -6.63 3.20 5.88
CA GLN A 67 -7.17 2.68 4.64
C GLN A 67 -8.67 2.38 4.77
N VAL A 68 -9.40 2.64 3.69
CA VAL A 68 -10.77 2.16 3.49
C VAL A 68 -10.77 1.23 2.28
N ILE A 69 -11.33 0.03 2.46
CA ILE A 69 -11.54 -0.95 1.39
C ILE A 69 -13.03 -0.98 1.11
N ARG A 70 -13.43 -0.75 -0.15
CA ARG A 70 -14.84 -0.77 -0.58
C ARG A 70 -15.09 -1.90 -1.56
N VAL A 71 -16.09 -2.72 -1.25
CA VAL A 71 -16.57 -3.80 -2.12
C VAL A 71 -17.99 -3.46 -2.56
N TYR A 72 -18.17 -3.15 -3.84
CA TYR A 72 -19.49 -2.88 -4.40
C TYR A 72 -20.12 -4.17 -4.93
N LYS A 73 -21.40 -4.38 -4.64
CA LYS A 73 -22.10 -5.63 -4.97
C LYS A 73 -22.30 -5.86 -6.47
N GLU A 74 -22.32 -4.79 -7.27
CA GLU A 74 -22.61 -4.82 -8.70
C GLU A 74 -21.42 -4.45 -9.59
N GLU A 75 -20.24 -4.23 -8.98
CA GLU A 75 -19.04 -3.88 -9.69
C GLU A 75 -18.01 -5.00 -9.61
N SER A 76 -17.25 -5.21 -10.68
CA SER A 76 -16.26 -6.29 -10.76
C SER A 76 -14.88 -5.89 -10.24
N HIS A 77 -14.84 -4.90 -9.34
CA HIS A 77 -13.60 -4.40 -8.74
C HIS A 77 -13.79 -4.01 -7.28
N VAL A 78 -12.67 -3.89 -6.58
CA VAL A 78 -12.59 -3.45 -5.18
C VAL A 78 -11.77 -2.17 -5.15
N GLU A 79 -12.25 -1.16 -4.43
CA GLU A 79 -11.53 0.10 -4.27
C GLU A 79 -10.71 0.08 -2.98
N PHE A 80 -9.47 0.57 -3.09
CA PHE A 80 -8.57 0.75 -1.96
C PHE A 80 -8.22 2.24 -1.85
N GLU A 81 -8.78 2.91 -0.85
CA GLU A 81 -8.54 4.32 -0.58
C GLU A 81 -7.58 4.47 0.60
N TRP A 82 -6.52 5.24 0.40
CA TRP A 82 -5.49 5.48 1.41
C TRP A 82 -5.54 6.93 1.86
N LEU A 83 -5.53 7.15 3.16
CA LEU A 83 -5.28 8.45 3.76
C LEU A 83 -3.94 8.38 4.48
N VAL A 84 -2.98 9.14 3.97
CA VAL A 84 -1.62 9.21 4.50
C VAL A 84 -1.29 10.65 4.82
N GLY A 85 -1.13 10.95 6.11
CA GLY A 85 -0.54 12.19 6.59
C GLY A 85 -1.28 12.84 7.77
N PRO A 86 -0.72 13.95 8.31
CA PRO A 86 0.60 14.48 7.99
C PRO A 86 1.70 13.49 8.42
N ILE A 87 2.67 13.25 7.54
CA ILE A 87 3.77 12.32 7.83
C ILE A 87 4.62 12.97 8.93
N PRO A 88 4.79 12.31 10.09
CA PRO A 88 5.67 12.81 11.13
C PRO A 88 7.10 12.91 10.58
N ILE A 89 7.72 14.08 10.74
CA ILE A 89 9.13 14.34 10.38
C ILE A 89 10.08 14.02 11.54
#